data_AF-A0A7Z2VU27-F1
#
_entry.id   AF-A0A7Z2VU27-F1
#
_cell.length_a   1.000
_cell.length_b   1.000
_cell.length_c   1.000
_cell.angle_alpha   90.00
_cell.angle_beta   90.00
_cell.angle_gamma   90.00
#
_symmetry.space_group_name_H-M   'P 1'
#
loop_
_entity.id
_entity.type
_entity.pdbx_description
1 polymer ?
#
loop_
_entity_poly.entity_id
_entity_poly.type
_entity_poly.pdbx_seq_one_letter_code
_entity_poly.pdbx_strand_id
1 'polypeptide(L)'
;MKKLACVLALAGAFVSLDAAAWGNDGHRAVGAIADRLLKGSNAEKQVKALLLPGETLESIANWPDCVKGTYCGPQTPEMIDYVNANPKHSEYHYTDVPFQLDHYHDGAVGTADDDIVQTLKEAIAVLQGKDTPATNPHKFTRRQALILVTHLVGDIHQPLHVGAAFVSKDGKFVVPATKAQIDETAIFDSRGGNNLLLDDENLERISAGVIPAGEPKVVKPGVPKALTKPFHSYWDTTTVDYAFRRNRNKTPDQFAQWAIDSKPDVVKNTGVPATWPYQWADDALVASKAAYGPVTVGKLTPQVSKKGETYYTWTLEVPNDYPVPSSALARTQLIKGGYHLAQVLQAIWQ
;
A
#
# COMPACT_ATOMS: atom_id res chain seq x y z
N MET A 1 17.09 -26.21 -47.30
CA MET A 1 15.85 -26.72 -46.70
C MET A 1 15.87 -26.47 -45.19
N LYS A 2 15.05 -25.51 -44.73
CA LYS A 2 14.14 -25.59 -43.56
C LYS A 2 14.76 -26.20 -42.28
N LYS A 3 14.85 -25.50 -41.14
CA LYS A 3 13.76 -24.74 -40.50
C LYS A 3 14.35 -23.63 -39.61
N LEU A 4 13.88 -22.40 -39.80
CA LEU A 4 13.87 -21.38 -38.74
C LEU A 4 12.89 -21.86 -37.67
N ALA A 5 13.32 -21.88 -36.41
CA ALA A 5 12.42 -21.96 -35.27
C ALA A 5 12.25 -20.55 -34.70
N CYS A 6 11.09 -19.96 -34.99
CA CYS A 6 10.59 -18.77 -34.31
C CYS A 6 10.41 -19.10 -32.82
N VAL A 7 11.24 -18.52 -31.95
CA VAL A 7 10.91 -18.44 -30.53
C VAL A 7 10.07 -17.18 -30.36
N LEU A 8 8.74 -17.38 -30.37
CA LEU A 8 7.77 -16.40 -29.91
C LEU A 8 8.09 -16.04 -28.46
N ALA A 9 8.37 -14.77 -28.22
CA ALA A 9 8.41 -14.18 -26.90
C ALA A 9 7.04 -14.32 -26.23
N LEU A 10 6.89 -15.29 -25.33
CA LEU A 10 5.81 -15.30 -24.37
C LEU A 10 6.26 -14.47 -23.17
N ALA A 11 5.82 -13.22 -23.14
CA ALA A 11 5.80 -12.38 -21.95
C ALA A 11 4.89 -13.05 -20.91
N GLY A 12 5.49 -13.92 -20.09
CA GLY A 12 4.85 -14.56 -18.95
C GLY A 12 4.93 -13.66 -17.73
N ALA A 13 3.78 -13.08 -17.37
CA ALA A 13 3.57 -12.28 -16.18
C ALA A 13 4.15 -12.96 -14.93
N PHE A 14 4.89 -12.18 -14.14
CA PHE A 14 5.13 -12.51 -12.75
C PHE A 14 3.76 -12.59 -12.08
N VAL A 15 3.40 -13.73 -11.49
CA VAL A 15 2.40 -13.70 -10.43
C VAL A 15 3.21 -13.44 -9.17
N SER A 16 3.58 -12.18 -8.97
CA SER A 16 3.71 -11.68 -7.61
C SER A 16 2.34 -11.89 -6.97
N LEU A 17 2.29 -12.36 -5.73
CA LEU A 17 1.06 -12.15 -4.96
C LEU A 17 1.05 -10.65 -4.73
N ASP A 18 0.32 -9.92 -5.58
CA ASP A 18 0.28 -8.46 -5.57
C ASP A 18 -0.19 -8.00 -4.19
N ALA A 19 0.79 -7.48 -3.46
CA ALA A 19 0.64 -6.58 -2.33
C ALA A 19 -0.11 -5.34 -2.82
N ALA A 20 -1.31 -5.16 -2.30
CA ALA A 20 -2.26 -4.10 -2.61
C ALA A 20 -2.40 -3.28 -1.33
N ALA A 21 -2.05 -2.00 -1.39
CA ALA A 21 -1.50 -1.23 -0.28
C ALA A 21 -2.51 -0.70 0.74
N TRP A 22 -2.89 -1.53 1.71
CA TRP A 22 -4.30 -1.72 2.05
C TRP A 22 -4.97 -2.49 0.92
N GLY A 23 -5.47 -3.68 1.20
CA GLY A 23 -6.28 -4.39 0.22
C GLY A 23 -7.52 -3.58 -0.13
N ASN A 24 -8.30 -4.07 -1.11
CA ASN A 24 -9.44 -3.37 -1.70
C ASN A 24 -10.34 -2.59 -0.72
N ASP A 25 -10.60 -3.13 0.47
CA ASP A 25 -11.47 -2.49 1.46
C ASP A 25 -10.83 -1.32 2.21
N GLY A 26 -9.51 -1.31 2.42
CA GLY A 26 -8.84 -0.22 3.10
C GLY A 26 -8.71 1.02 2.23
N HIS A 27 -8.34 0.88 0.95
CA HIS A 27 -8.40 1.97 -0.03
C HIS A 27 -9.80 2.56 -0.15
N ARG A 28 -10.80 1.69 -0.28
CA ARG A 28 -12.21 2.11 -0.32
C ARG A 28 -12.61 2.86 0.94
N ALA A 29 -12.15 2.44 2.12
CA ALA A 29 -12.46 3.14 3.37
C ALA A 29 -11.83 4.53 3.42
N VAL A 30 -10.56 4.66 3.00
CA VAL A 30 -9.88 5.96 2.88
C VAL A 30 -10.64 6.88 1.92
N GLY A 31 -11.00 6.39 0.73
CA GLY A 31 -11.80 7.12 -0.25
C GLY A 31 -13.18 7.52 0.26
N ALA A 32 -13.90 6.60 0.93
CA ALA A 32 -15.23 6.84 1.48
C ALA A 32 -15.23 7.86 2.63
N ILE A 33 -14.20 7.87 3.47
CA ILE A 33 -14.00 8.91 4.49
C ILE A 33 -13.85 10.27 3.80
N ALA A 34 -12.99 10.36 2.78
CA ALA A 34 -12.77 11.61 2.06
C ALA A 34 -14.03 12.10 1.34
N ASP A 35 -14.75 11.23 0.61
CA ASP A 35 -16.02 11.56 -0.04
C ASP A 35 -17.02 12.22 0.94
N ARG A 36 -17.09 11.70 2.17
CA ARG A 36 -17.99 12.21 3.20
C ARG A 36 -17.52 13.55 3.78
N LEU A 37 -16.22 13.70 4.03
CA LEU A 37 -15.62 14.92 4.58
C LEU A 37 -15.64 16.10 3.59
N LEU A 38 -15.65 15.82 2.28
CA LEU A 38 -15.67 16.86 1.25
C LEU A 38 -17.05 17.45 0.99
N LYS A 39 -18.15 16.81 1.43
CA LYS A 39 -19.52 17.24 1.12
C LYS A 39 -19.75 18.73 1.41
N GLY A 40 -20.23 19.47 0.41
CA GLY A 40 -20.53 20.90 0.48
C GLY A 40 -19.33 21.83 0.23
N SER A 41 -18.13 21.30 -0.01
CA SER A 41 -16.93 22.10 -0.28
C SER A 41 -16.72 22.39 -1.77
N ASN A 42 -15.87 23.38 -2.09
CA ASN A 42 -15.40 23.60 -3.46
C ASN A 42 -14.61 22.37 -3.99
N ALA A 43 -13.84 21.72 -3.11
CA ALA A 43 -13.11 20.50 -3.46
C ALA A 43 -14.04 19.36 -3.93
N GLU A 44 -15.22 19.16 -3.32
CA GLU A 44 -16.20 18.18 -3.82
C GLU A 44 -16.61 18.48 -5.26
N LYS A 45 -16.84 19.76 -5.61
CA LYS A 45 -17.19 20.16 -6.98
C LYS A 45 -16.06 19.84 -7.96
N GLN A 46 -14.81 20.11 -7.60
CA GLN A 46 -13.65 19.84 -8.45
C GLN A 46 -13.41 18.33 -8.63
N VAL A 47 -13.54 17.55 -7.56
CA VAL A 47 -13.51 16.07 -7.61
C VAL A 47 -14.57 15.56 -8.58
N LYS A 48 -15.84 15.96 -8.41
CA LYS A 48 -16.94 15.53 -9.30
C LYS A 48 -16.72 15.88 -10.77
N ALA A 49 -16.01 16.97 -11.07
CA ALA A 49 -15.70 17.36 -12.45
C ALA A 49 -14.63 16.46 -13.11
N LEU A 50 -13.84 15.73 -12.32
CA LEU A 50 -12.79 14.82 -12.81
C LEU A 50 -13.21 13.34 -12.82
N LEU A 51 -14.28 13.01 -12.08
CA LEU A 51 -14.86 11.67 -12.02
C LEU A 51 -15.74 11.37 -13.24
N LEU A 52 -15.77 10.12 -13.66
CA LEU A 52 -16.74 9.64 -14.64
C LEU A 52 -18.12 9.47 -13.99
N PRO A 53 -19.22 9.45 -14.78
CA PRO A 53 -20.55 9.23 -14.23
C PRO A 53 -20.63 7.97 -13.36
N GLY A 54 -21.05 8.13 -12.11
CA GLY A 54 -21.21 7.04 -11.14
C GLY A 54 -19.96 6.71 -10.31
N GLU A 55 -18.82 7.32 -10.60
CA GLU A 55 -17.63 7.17 -9.77
C GLU A 55 -17.68 8.03 -8.50
N THR A 56 -16.95 7.58 -7.49
CA THR A 56 -16.67 8.27 -6.23
C THR A 56 -15.18 8.11 -5.90
N LEU A 57 -14.65 8.82 -4.89
CA LEU A 57 -13.29 8.56 -4.42
C LEU A 57 -13.16 7.12 -3.92
N GLU A 58 -14.18 6.61 -3.20
CA GLU A 58 -14.25 5.19 -2.81
C GLU A 58 -14.09 4.25 -4.00
N SER A 59 -14.81 4.46 -5.11
CA SER A 59 -14.82 3.51 -6.23
C SER A 59 -13.52 3.51 -7.03
N ILE A 60 -12.87 4.67 -7.17
CA ILE A 60 -11.60 4.78 -7.93
C ILE A 60 -10.38 4.43 -7.08
N ALA A 61 -10.55 4.28 -5.76
CA ALA A 61 -9.44 4.07 -4.84
C ALA A 61 -8.65 2.79 -5.11
N ASN A 62 -9.21 1.78 -5.80
CA ASN A 62 -8.49 0.55 -6.18
C ASN A 62 -7.88 0.60 -7.58
N TRP A 63 -8.14 1.65 -8.35
CA TRP A 63 -7.77 1.70 -9.77
C TRP A 63 -6.25 1.53 -10.00
N PRO A 64 -5.34 2.19 -9.25
CA PRO A 64 -3.89 2.02 -9.45
C PRO A 64 -3.39 0.61 -9.20
N ASP A 65 -4.00 -0.10 -8.24
CA ASP A 65 -3.73 -1.50 -8.02
C ASP A 65 -4.24 -2.35 -9.17
N CYS A 66 -5.48 -2.11 -9.62
CA CYS A 66 -6.08 -2.85 -10.72
C CYS A 66 -5.26 -2.82 -12.02
N VAL A 67 -4.46 -1.78 -12.27
CA VAL A 67 -3.62 -1.68 -13.46
C VAL A 67 -2.30 -2.45 -13.37
N LYS A 68 -1.91 -2.99 -12.19
CA LYS A 68 -0.77 -3.91 -12.02
C LYS A 68 -0.97 -5.26 -12.72
N GLY A 69 -2.22 -5.61 -13.03
CA GLY A 69 -2.55 -6.84 -13.74
C GLY A 69 -3.97 -6.82 -14.28
N THR A 70 -4.62 -7.99 -14.26
CA THR A 70 -6.00 -8.18 -14.75
C THR A 70 -6.92 -8.79 -13.71
N TYR A 71 -6.52 -8.78 -12.44
CA TYR A 71 -7.28 -9.41 -11.34
C TYR A 71 -8.56 -8.65 -10.98
N CYS A 72 -8.65 -7.35 -11.32
CA CYS A 72 -9.89 -6.57 -11.25
C CYS A 72 -10.81 -6.77 -12.47
N GLY A 73 -10.37 -7.56 -13.45
CA GLY A 73 -11.04 -7.73 -14.75
C GLY A 73 -10.21 -7.16 -15.91
N PRO A 74 -10.79 -7.14 -17.12
CA PRO A 74 -10.14 -6.56 -18.29
C PRO A 74 -9.84 -5.06 -18.08
N GLN A 75 -8.63 -4.64 -18.45
CA GLN A 75 -8.24 -3.24 -18.41
C GLN A 75 -9.03 -2.41 -19.43
N THR A 76 -9.42 -1.20 -19.03
CA THR A 76 -10.06 -0.23 -19.94
C THR A 76 -9.02 0.39 -20.88
N PRO A 77 -9.42 1.06 -21.98
CA PRO A 77 -8.48 1.82 -22.80
C PRO A 77 -7.65 2.84 -22.00
N GLU A 78 -8.26 3.55 -21.05
CA GLU A 78 -7.56 4.50 -20.15
C GLU A 78 -6.47 3.81 -19.32
N MET A 79 -6.78 2.61 -18.78
CA MET A 79 -5.81 1.81 -18.02
C MET A 79 -4.65 1.37 -18.91
N ILE A 80 -4.92 0.88 -20.12
CA ILE A 80 -3.89 0.44 -21.07
C ILE A 80 -2.98 1.61 -21.46
N ASP A 81 -3.56 2.77 -21.79
CA ASP A 81 -2.80 3.96 -22.13
C ASP A 81 -1.92 4.44 -20.96
N TYR A 82 -2.46 4.40 -19.74
CA TYR A 82 -1.70 4.71 -18.53
C TYR A 82 -0.53 3.76 -18.33
N VAL A 83 -0.75 2.44 -18.37
CA VAL A 83 0.29 1.42 -18.17
C VAL A 83 1.39 1.54 -19.23
N ASN A 84 1.02 1.75 -20.49
CA ASN A 84 1.98 1.93 -21.58
C ASN A 84 2.84 3.20 -21.39
N ALA A 85 2.25 4.29 -20.90
CA ALA A 85 2.96 5.53 -20.61
C ALA A 85 3.80 5.46 -19.32
N ASN A 86 3.42 4.57 -18.40
CA ASN A 86 3.98 4.47 -17.04
C ASN A 86 4.43 3.04 -16.72
N PRO A 87 5.47 2.50 -17.41
CA PRO A 87 5.86 1.10 -17.26
C PRO A 87 6.36 0.72 -15.85
N LYS A 88 6.67 1.71 -15.01
CA LYS A 88 7.10 1.53 -13.62
C LYS A 88 5.98 1.79 -12.60
N HIS A 89 4.73 1.88 -13.04
CA HIS A 89 3.64 2.28 -12.15
C HIS A 89 3.47 1.42 -10.89
N SER A 90 3.96 0.18 -10.88
CA SER A 90 3.97 -0.66 -9.68
C SER A 90 4.88 -0.11 -8.56
N GLU A 91 5.96 0.60 -8.90
CA GLU A 91 6.92 1.17 -7.95
C GLU A 91 6.38 2.43 -7.26
N TYR A 92 5.36 3.08 -7.84
CA TYR A 92 4.79 4.34 -7.34
C TYR A 92 4.07 4.19 -6.00
N HIS A 93 3.85 2.96 -5.55
CA HIS A 93 2.99 2.60 -4.42
C HIS A 93 3.73 2.55 -3.09
N TYR A 94 5.06 2.56 -3.08
CA TYR A 94 5.82 2.38 -1.85
C TYR A 94 7.18 3.05 -1.91
N THR A 95 7.85 3.03 -0.77
CA THR A 95 9.28 3.23 -0.57
C THR A 95 9.72 2.25 0.52
N ASP A 96 10.95 1.75 0.47
CA ASP A 96 11.45 0.70 1.38
C ASP A 96 12.46 1.27 2.39
N VAL A 97 12.14 2.42 2.99
CA VAL A 97 13.01 3.07 3.97
C VAL A 97 13.22 2.13 5.18
N PRO A 98 14.44 1.89 5.67
CA PRO A 98 14.65 1.07 6.85
C PRO A 98 13.78 1.54 8.02
N PHE A 99 12.87 0.69 8.51
CA PHE A 99 11.83 1.10 9.45
C PHE A 99 12.36 1.70 10.76
N GLN A 100 13.63 1.45 11.09
CA GLN A 100 14.30 2.01 12.27
C GLN A 100 14.60 3.52 12.14
N LEU A 101 14.62 4.07 10.91
CA LEU A 101 14.88 5.49 10.68
C LEU A 101 13.67 6.35 11.04
N ASP A 102 13.93 7.61 11.40
CA ASP A 102 12.88 8.58 11.78
C ASP A 102 12.35 9.39 10.59
N HIS A 103 13.14 9.48 9.52
CA HIS A 103 12.84 10.36 8.40
C HIS A 103 13.03 9.68 7.05
N TYR A 104 12.14 10.01 6.12
CA TYR A 104 12.34 9.79 4.71
C TYR A 104 13.30 10.86 4.14
N HIS A 105 14.24 10.44 3.29
CA HIS A 105 15.17 11.34 2.60
C HIS A 105 15.36 10.91 1.14
N ASP A 106 15.29 11.88 0.22
CA ASP A 106 15.53 11.62 -1.20
C ASP A 106 16.93 11.02 -1.43
N GLY A 107 17.00 9.97 -2.24
CA GLY A 107 18.24 9.25 -2.57
C GLY A 107 18.80 8.35 -1.46
N ALA A 108 18.12 8.23 -0.32
CA ALA A 108 18.54 7.34 0.76
C ALA A 108 18.35 5.85 0.41
N VAL A 109 18.81 4.98 1.29
CA VAL A 109 18.54 3.53 1.18
C VAL A 109 17.03 3.31 1.26
N GLY A 110 16.49 2.50 0.35
CA GLY A 110 15.06 2.22 0.26
C GLY A 110 14.25 3.17 -0.63
N THR A 111 14.78 4.33 -1.01
CA THR A 111 14.04 5.33 -1.79
C THR A 111 14.37 5.27 -3.28
N ALA A 112 13.44 5.77 -4.11
CA ALA A 112 13.59 5.86 -5.55
C ALA A 112 13.03 7.18 -6.10
N ASP A 113 13.45 7.59 -7.30
CA ASP A 113 13.02 8.86 -7.92
C ASP A 113 11.53 8.84 -8.33
N ASP A 114 10.94 7.65 -8.38
CA ASP A 114 9.56 7.33 -8.73
C ASP A 114 8.82 6.63 -7.57
N ASP A 115 9.32 6.75 -6.34
CA ASP A 115 8.66 6.19 -5.17
C ASP A 115 7.40 6.99 -4.77
N ILE A 116 6.64 6.44 -3.82
CA ILE A 116 5.36 7.01 -3.38
C ILE A 116 5.42 8.49 -3.00
N VAL A 117 6.52 8.94 -2.38
CA VAL A 117 6.66 10.35 -1.97
C VAL A 117 6.80 11.22 -3.21
N GLN A 118 7.61 10.80 -4.19
CA GLN A 118 7.79 11.56 -5.42
C GLN A 118 6.53 11.55 -6.31
N THR A 119 5.88 10.40 -6.47
CA THR A 119 4.65 10.31 -7.27
C THR A 119 3.50 11.12 -6.67
N LEU A 120 3.34 11.12 -5.34
CA LEU A 120 2.36 11.98 -4.67
C LEU A 120 2.63 13.47 -4.92
N LYS A 121 3.90 13.90 -4.86
CA LYS A 121 4.27 15.31 -5.14
C LYS A 121 3.90 15.72 -6.57
N GLU A 122 4.18 14.86 -7.53
CA GLU A 122 3.83 15.08 -8.94
C GLU A 122 2.32 15.15 -9.13
N ALA A 123 1.57 14.16 -8.62
CA ALA A 123 0.12 14.15 -8.75
C ALA A 123 -0.55 15.37 -8.07
N ILE A 124 -0.04 15.78 -6.90
CA ILE A 124 -0.48 17.02 -6.23
C ILE A 124 -0.17 18.25 -7.10
N ALA A 125 1.01 18.34 -7.72
CA ALA A 125 1.36 19.45 -8.61
C ALA A 125 0.42 19.54 -9.82
N VAL A 126 0.06 18.41 -10.43
CA VAL A 126 -0.92 18.33 -11.53
C VAL A 126 -2.29 18.83 -11.09
N LEU A 127 -2.80 18.41 -9.92
CA LEU A 127 -4.09 18.86 -9.42
C LEU A 127 -4.11 20.37 -9.10
N GLN A 128 -2.98 20.91 -8.64
CA GLN A 128 -2.77 22.34 -8.43
C GLN A 128 -2.66 23.15 -9.74
N GLY A 129 -2.56 22.50 -10.90
CA GLY A 129 -2.28 23.18 -12.17
C GLY A 129 -0.89 23.80 -12.22
N LYS A 130 0.06 23.20 -11.50
CA LYS A 130 1.49 23.58 -11.46
C LYS A 130 2.36 22.53 -12.15
N ASP A 131 1.76 21.74 -13.04
CA ASP A 131 2.47 20.78 -13.83
C ASP A 131 3.31 21.47 -14.92
N THR A 132 4.52 20.95 -15.07
CA THR A 132 5.52 21.31 -16.06
C THR A 132 6.19 20.00 -16.48
N PRO A 133 6.97 19.96 -17.57
CA PRO A 133 7.75 18.77 -17.90
C PRO A 133 8.67 18.28 -16.76
N ALA A 134 9.06 19.17 -15.83
CA ALA A 134 9.87 18.83 -14.67
C ALA A 134 9.06 18.33 -13.47
N THR A 135 7.83 18.83 -13.27
CA THR A 135 6.96 18.48 -12.12
C THR A 135 5.91 17.43 -12.46
N ASN A 136 5.75 17.09 -13.74
CA ASN A 136 4.90 16.02 -14.26
C ASN A 136 5.62 15.24 -15.39
N PRO A 137 6.79 14.64 -15.13
CA PRO A 137 7.54 13.87 -16.13
C PRO A 137 6.75 12.66 -16.65
N HIS A 138 5.83 12.10 -15.84
CA HIS A 138 4.99 10.95 -16.19
C HIS A 138 3.75 11.34 -17.00
N LYS A 139 3.53 12.65 -17.20
CA LYS A 139 2.42 13.21 -17.98
C LYS A 139 1.05 12.75 -17.50
N PHE A 140 0.88 12.63 -16.18
CA PHE A 140 -0.42 12.33 -15.61
C PHE A 140 -1.43 13.40 -16.01
N THR A 141 -2.59 12.96 -16.48
CA THR A 141 -3.74 13.85 -16.64
C THR A 141 -4.28 14.26 -15.27
N ARG A 142 -5.08 15.34 -15.20
CA ARG A 142 -5.74 15.74 -13.93
C ARG A 142 -6.59 14.64 -13.32
N ARG A 143 -7.22 13.80 -14.16
CA ARG A 143 -8.00 12.64 -13.70
C ARG A 143 -7.10 11.55 -13.12
N GLN A 144 -6.05 11.15 -13.84
CA GLN A 144 -5.07 10.17 -13.32
C GLN A 144 -4.42 10.67 -12.03
N ALA A 145 -4.10 11.96 -11.94
CA ALA A 145 -3.57 12.56 -10.73
C ALA A 145 -4.57 12.49 -9.55
N LEU A 146 -5.87 12.68 -9.78
CA LEU A 146 -6.89 12.48 -8.75
C LEU A 146 -6.95 11.02 -8.29
N ILE A 147 -6.93 10.07 -9.23
CA ILE A 147 -6.91 8.64 -8.95
C ILE A 147 -5.67 8.26 -8.11
N LEU A 148 -4.48 8.74 -8.53
CA LEU A 148 -3.22 8.50 -7.83
C LEU A 148 -3.21 9.10 -6.43
N VAL A 149 -3.60 10.37 -6.26
CA VAL A 149 -3.70 10.99 -4.93
C VAL A 149 -4.69 10.22 -4.04
N THR A 150 -5.82 9.76 -4.58
CA THR A 150 -6.82 8.99 -3.82
C THR A 150 -6.27 7.67 -3.30
N HIS A 151 -5.55 6.93 -4.16
CA HIS A 151 -4.96 5.65 -3.81
C HIS A 151 -3.75 5.82 -2.89
N LEU A 152 -2.74 6.57 -3.35
CA LEU A 152 -1.43 6.68 -2.72
C LEU A 152 -1.46 7.39 -1.36
N VAL A 153 -2.46 8.24 -1.09
CA VAL A 153 -2.67 8.73 0.29
C VAL A 153 -3.10 7.58 1.21
N GLY A 154 -3.82 6.58 0.71
CA GLY A 154 -4.02 5.32 1.41
C GLY A 154 -2.71 4.57 1.63
N ASP A 155 -1.98 4.26 0.55
CA ASP A 155 -0.72 3.49 0.59
C ASP A 155 0.28 4.10 1.58
N ILE A 156 0.53 5.41 1.53
CA ILE A 156 1.56 6.04 2.37
C ILE A 156 1.22 5.98 3.87
N HIS A 157 -0.04 5.74 4.24
CA HIS A 157 -0.45 5.50 5.62
C HIS A 157 -0.41 4.02 6.01
N GLN A 158 -0.25 3.09 5.05
CA GLN A 158 0.03 1.69 5.32
C GLN A 158 1.49 1.58 5.80
N PRO A 159 1.77 1.15 7.05
CA PRO A 159 3.12 1.20 7.61
C PRO A 159 4.22 0.51 6.77
N LEU A 160 3.91 -0.59 6.10
CA LEU A 160 4.84 -1.41 5.31
C LEU A 160 5.01 -0.91 3.87
N HIS A 161 4.31 0.16 3.47
CA HIS A 161 4.54 0.87 2.19
C HIS A 161 5.61 1.95 2.30
N VAL A 162 6.08 2.23 3.51
CA VAL A 162 7.11 3.24 3.75
C VAL A 162 8.27 2.66 4.53
N GLY A 163 7.99 1.99 5.64
CA GLY A 163 9.01 1.33 6.44
C GLY A 163 9.19 -0.12 6.02
N ALA A 164 10.41 -0.50 5.66
CA ALA A 164 10.78 -1.86 5.31
C ALA A 164 11.82 -2.43 6.28
N ALA A 165 11.79 -3.75 6.44
CA ALA A 165 12.83 -4.47 7.16
C ALA A 165 13.96 -4.91 6.23
N PHE A 166 15.19 -4.73 6.69
CA PHE A 166 16.36 -5.39 6.12
C PHE A 166 16.88 -6.40 7.13
N VAL A 167 17.15 -7.61 6.68
CA VAL A 167 17.46 -8.74 7.57
C VAL A 167 18.89 -9.19 7.34
N SER A 168 19.72 -9.21 8.37
CA SER A 168 21.07 -9.79 8.26
C SER A 168 20.97 -11.31 8.08
N LYS A 169 22.00 -11.95 7.53
CA LYS A 169 22.13 -13.43 7.49
C LYS A 169 21.92 -14.15 8.84
N ASP A 170 22.12 -13.46 9.96
CA ASP A 170 21.93 -13.97 11.31
C ASP A 170 20.49 -13.80 11.83
N GLY A 171 19.53 -13.41 10.98
CA GLY A 171 18.12 -13.25 11.35
C GLY A 171 17.83 -12.05 12.25
N LYS A 172 18.53 -10.93 12.06
CA LYS A 172 18.33 -9.68 12.81
C LYS A 172 17.93 -8.55 11.87
N PHE A 173 17.02 -7.69 12.33
CA PHE A 173 16.77 -6.43 11.63
C PHE A 173 17.99 -5.52 11.71
N VAL A 174 18.37 -4.95 10.57
CA VAL A 174 19.53 -4.07 10.43
C VAL A 174 19.15 -2.83 9.61
N VAL A 175 19.98 -1.79 9.71
CA VAL A 175 19.90 -0.60 8.85
C VAL A 175 21.09 -0.65 7.90
N PRO A 176 20.90 -0.87 6.60
CA PRO A 176 21.98 -0.77 5.63
C PRO A 176 22.46 0.68 5.55
N ALA A 177 23.77 0.88 5.60
CA ALA A 177 24.39 2.20 5.43
C ALA A 177 24.38 2.66 3.96
N THR A 178 24.42 1.72 3.01
CA THR A 178 24.35 2.01 1.57
C THR A 178 23.52 0.96 0.83
N LYS A 179 22.99 1.31 -0.34
CA LYS A 179 22.24 0.38 -1.21
C LYS A 179 23.07 -0.85 -1.58
N ALA A 180 24.38 -0.69 -1.75
CA ALA A 180 25.30 -1.77 -2.13
C ALA A 180 25.49 -2.83 -1.03
N GLN A 181 25.11 -2.56 0.22
CA GLN A 181 25.16 -3.57 1.29
C GLN A 181 24.00 -4.55 1.23
N ILE A 182 22.94 -4.25 0.47
CA ILE A 182 21.80 -5.14 0.24
C ILE A 182 22.22 -6.07 -0.92
N ASP A 183 22.72 -7.25 -0.57
CA ASP A 183 23.40 -8.17 -1.48
C ASP A 183 22.75 -9.56 -1.52
N GLU A 184 21.64 -9.75 -0.81
CA GLU A 184 20.93 -11.03 -0.66
C GLU A 184 21.83 -12.17 -0.14
N THR A 185 22.90 -11.81 0.58
CA THR A 185 23.87 -12.76 1.15
C THR A 185 24.19 -12.40 2.60
N ALA A 186 24.63 -11.17 2.85
CA ALA A 186 24.85 -10.61 4.18
C ALA A 186 23.62 -9.87 4.68
N ILE A 187 22.96 -9.10 3.81
CA ILE A 187 21.72 -8.37 4.11
C ILE A 187 20.69 -8.65 3.01
N PHE A 188 19.53 -9.11 3.46
CA PHE A 188 18.39 -9.50 2.63
C PHE A 188 17.32 -8.41 2.69
N ASP A 189 16.74 -8.12 1.53
CA ASP A 189 15.62 -7.20 1.43
C ASP A 189 14.31 -7.94 1.74
N SER A 190 13.54 -7.41 2.70
CA SER A 190 12.22 -7.96 2.98
C SER A 190 11.17 -7.60 1.92
N ARG A 191 11.45 -6.61 1.06
CA ARG A 191 10.57 -6.06 0.01
C ARG A 191 9.23 -5.61 0.60
N GLY A 192 9.24 -4.60 1.45
CA GLY A 192 8.08 -4.19 2.24
C GLY A 192 7.50 -5.27 3.16
N GLY A 193 8.28 -6.31 3.52
CA GLY A 193 7.77 -7.46 4.29
C GLY A 193 7.10 -8.56 3.46
N ASN A 194 7.17 -8.51 2.12
CA ASN A 194 6.68 -9.61 1.26
C ASN A 194 7.48 -10.92 1.45
N ASN A 195 8.76 -10.80 1.79
CA ASN A 195 9.64 -11.94 2.05
C ASN A 195 9.62 -12.41 3.51
N LEU A 196 8.76 -11.83 4.37
CA LEU A 196 8.56 -12.26 5.75
C LEU A 196 7.25 -13.04 5.85
N LEU A 197 7.32 -14.32 6.20
CA LEU A 197 6.19 -15.25 6.09
C LEU A 197 5.66 -15.61 7.48
N LEU A 198 4.43 -15.18 7.77
CA LEU A 198 3.67 -15.59 8.94
C LEU A 198 3.05 -16.98 8.72
N ASP A 199 2.92 -17.74 9.80
CA ASP A 199 2.20 -19.02 9.81
C ASP A 199 0.68 -18.79 9.91
N ASP A 200 -0.09 -19.26 8.93
CA ASP A 200 -1.54 -18.97 8.84
C ASP A 200 -2.34 -19.68 9.94
N GLU A 201 -1.95 -20.89 10.34
CA GLU A 201 -2.62 -21.64 11.42
C GLU A 201 -2.42 -20.93 12.77
N ASN A 202 -1.21 -20.46 13.04
CA ASN A 202 -0.90 -19.68 14.22
C ASN A 202 -1.69 -18.36 14.24
N LEU A 203 -1.79 -17.64 13.11
CA LEU A 203 -2.61 -16.42 13.00
C LEU A 203 -4.09 -16.68 13.31
N GLU A 204 -4.66 -17.77 12.78
CA GLU A 204 -6.04 -18.19 13.09
C GLU A 204 -6.19 -18.49 14.59
N ARG A 205 -5.24 -19.19 15.20
CA ARG A 205 -5.23 -19.52 16.63
C ARG A 205 -5.17 -18.29 17.52
N ILE A 206 -4.24 -17.35 17.26
CA ILE A 206 -4.03 -16.19 18.13
C ILE A 206 -5.09 -15.10 17.96
N SER A 207 -5.77 -15.05 16.81
CA SER A 207 -6.88 -14.14 16.59
C SER A 207 -8.20 -14.67 17.17
N ALA A 208 -8.30 -15.99 17.40
CA ALA A 208 -9.47 -16.61 18.00
C ALA A 208 -9.76 -16.04 19.40
N GLY A 209 -10.98 -15.56 19.61
CA GLY A 209 -11.43 -15.01 20.90
C GLY A 209 -11.07 -13.55 21.15
N VAL A 210 -10.11 -12.96 20.41
CA VAL A 210 -9.73 -11.55 20.54
C VAL A 210 -10.21 -10.68 19.37
N ILE A 211 -10.47 -11.28 18.20
CA ILE A 211 -11.10 -10.61 17.06
C ILE A 211 -12.53 -11.18 16.88
N PRO A 212 -13.59 -10.33 16.89
CA PRO A 212 -14.98 -10.79 16.68
C PRO A 212 -15.10 -11.55 15.36
N ALA A 213 -15.78 -12.69 15.25
CA ALA A 213 -15.81 -13.51 14.03
C ALA A 213 -16.23 -12.74 12.75
N GLY A 214 -15.60 -13.05 11.62
CA GLY A 214 -15.92 -12.52 10.29
C GLY A 214 -16.84 -13.43 9.50
N GLU A 215 -17.18 -13.04 8.27
CA GLU A 215 -17.94 -13.90 7.36
C GLU A 215 -17.10 -15.12 6.93
N PRO A 216 -17.72 -16.30 6.72
CA PRO A 216 -17.01 -17.47 6.23
C PRO A 216 -16.33 -17.18 4.89
N LYS A 217 -15.02 -17.44 4.80
CA LYS A 217 -14.29 -17.30 3.53
C LYS A 217 -14.82 -18.31 2.51
N VAL A 218 -15.07 -17.86 1.29
CA VAL A 218 -15.43 -18.74 0.17
C VAL A 218 -14.25 -19.63 -0.16
N VAL A 219 -14.39 -20.94 0.09
CA VAL A 219 -13.39 -21.93 -0.32
C VAL A 219 -13.58 -22.21 -1.80
N LYS A 220 -12.60 -21.80 -2.62
CA LYS A 220 -12.59 -22.12 -4.06
C LYS A 220 -12.18 -23.58 -4.24
N PRO A 221 -13.02 -24.45 -4.83
CA PRO A 221 -12.67 -25.85 -5.06
C PRO A 221 -11.36 -25.98 -5.86
N GLY A 222 -10.47 -26.86 -5.43
CA GLY A 222 -9.21 -27.14 -6.12
C GLY A 222 -8.07 -26.13 -5.89
N VAL A 223 -8.29 -25.08 -5.09
CA VAL A 223 -7.22 -24.17 -4.65
C VAL A 223 -6.69 -24.62 -3.29
N PRO A 224 -5.43 -25.07 -3.16
CA PRO A 224 -4.86 -25.45 -1.87
C PRO A 224 -4.88 -24.27 -0.89
N LYS A 225 -5.13 -24.54 0.40
CA LYS A 225 -5.00 -23.54 1.46
C LYS A 225 -3.54 -23.11 1.53
N ALA A 226 -3.27 -21.81 1.52
CA ALA A 226 -1.94 -21.28 1.79
C ALA A 226 -1.56 -21.62 3.25
N LEU A 227 -0.34 -22.09 3.46
CA LEU A 227 0.18 -22.39 4.80
C LEU A 227 0.80 -21.17 5.47
N THR A 228 1.23 -20.21 4.66
CA THR A 228 1.88 -18.98 5.11
C THR A 228 1.28 -17.77 4.42
N LYS A 229 1.45 -16.62 5.07
CA LYS A 229 1.01 -15.32 4.57
C LYS A 229 2.15 -14.31 4.67
N PRO A 230 2.48 -13.59 3.60
CA PRO A 230 3.41 -12.46 3.67
C PRO A 230 2.97 -11.44 4.73
N PHE A 231 3.91 -10.93 5.51
CA PHE A 231 3.66 -9.93 6.54
C PHE A 231 3.01 -8.67 5.94
N HIS A 232 3.45 -8.31 4.74
CA HIS A 232 2.84 -7.26 3.93
C HIS A 232 1.34 -7.52 3.66
N SER A 233 1.01 -8.67 3.08
CA SER A 233 -0.38 -9.08 2.81
C SER A 233 -1.25 -9.17 4.07
N TYR A 234 -0.66 -9.52 5.22
CA TYR A 234 -1.35 -9.47 6.51
C TYR A 234 -1.77 -8.04 6.87
N TRP A 235 -0.88 -7.06 6.71
CA TRP A 235 -1.21 -5.65 6.94
C TRP A 235 -2.24 -5.14 5.94
N ASP A 236 -2.09 -5.45 4.66
CA ASP A 236 -3.02 -5.03 3.62
C ASP A 236 -4.45 -5.49 3.87
N THR A 237 -4.63 -6.77 4.19
CA THR A 237 -5.96 -7.39 4.16
C THR A 237 -6.45 -7.80 5.54
N THR A 238 -5.61 -8.46 6.33
CA THR A 238 -6.03 -9.09 7.58
C THR A 238 -6.19 -8.07 8.70
N THR A 239 -5.26 -7.12 8.83
CA THR A 239 -5.39 -6.06 9.84
C THR A 239 -6.55 -5.11 9.56
N VAL A 240 -6.86 -4.85 8.28
CA VAL A 240 -8.03 -4.06 7.84
C VAL A 240 -9.33 -4.76 8.21
N ASP A 241 -9.48 -6.05 7.88
CA ASP A 241 -10.65 -6.85 8.27
C ASP A 241 -10.83 -6.82 9.80
N TYR A 242 -9.75 -7.01 10.55
CA TYR A 242 -9.79 -6.98 12.01
C TYR A 242 -10.16 -5.59 12.55
N ALA A 243 -9.65 -4.52 11.93
CA ALA A 243 -10.03 -3.15 12.25
C ALA A 243 -11.53 -2.94 12.04
N PHE A 244 -12.12 -3.45 10.95
CA PHE A 244 -13.55 -3.30 10.70
C PHE A 244 -14.37 -4.09 11.73
N ARG A 245 -14.07 -5.38 11.89
CA ARG A 245 -14.80 -6.29 12.78
C ARG A 245 -14.78 -5.84 14.24
N ARG A 246 -13.64 -5.36 14.74
CA ARG A 246 -13.51 -4.84 16.11
C ARG A 246 -14.31 -3.58 16.38
N ASN A 247 -14.73 -2.86 15.33
CA ASN A 247 -15.60 -1.68 15.44
C ASN A 247 -17.00 -1.95 14.88
N ARG A 248 -17.37 -3.23 14.68
CA ARG A 248 -18.68 -3.68 14.18
C ARG A 248 -19.06 -3.13 12.80
N ASN A 249 -18.06 -2.77 12.01
CA ASN A 249 -18.24 -2.34 10.63
C ASN A 249 -18.07 -3.56 9.71
N LYS A 250 -18.91 -3.67 8.69
CA LYS A 250 -18.86 -4.77 7.71
C LYS A 250 -18.43 -4.32 6.32
N THR A 251 -18.50 -3.01 6.04
CA THR A 251 -18.15 -2.44 4.74
C THR A 251 -17.28 -1.21 4.91
N PRO A 252 -16.52 -0.82 3.87
CA PRO A 252 -15.77 0.43 3.85
C PRO A 252 -16.65 1.66 4.16
N ASP A 253 -17.85 1.71 3.61
CA ASP A 253 -18.80 2.81 3.85
C ASP A 253 -19.26 2.90 5.32
N GLN A 254 -19.56 1.76 5.95
CA GLN A 254 -19.91 1.71 7.38
C GLN A 254 -18.73 2.16 8.25
N PHE A 255 -17.52 1.70 7.91
CA PHE A 255 -16.31 2.14 8.60
C PHE A 255 -16.10 3.64 8.47
N ALA A 256 -16.29 4.21 7.27
CA ALA A 256 -16.12 5.64 7.03
C ALA A 256 -17.10 6.49 7.84
N GLN A 257 -18.37 6.09 7.91
CA GLN A 257 -19.37 6.77 8.75
C GLN A 257 -18.97 6.69 10.24
N TRP A 258 -18.66 5.49 10.74
CA TRP A 258 -18.22 5.29 12.12
C TRP A 258 -16.98 6.12 12.47
N ALA A 259 -15.99 6.14 11.58
CA ALA A 259 -14.75 6.89 11.76
C ALA A 259 -15.03 8.39 11.94
N ILE A 260 -15.90 8.98 11.12
CA ILE A 260 -16.28 10.39 11.22
C ILE A 260 -17.08 10.65 12.52
N ASP A 261 -18.04 9.78 12.84
CA ASP A 261 -18.87 9.90 14.04
C ASP A 261 -18.05 9.81 15.34
N SER A 262 -16.91 9.10 15.30
CA SER A 262 -15.98 8.99 16.43
C SER A 262 -15.21 10.28 16.73
N LYS A 263 -15.27 11.29 15.85
CA LYS A 263 -14.58 12.59 15.98
C LYS A 263 -13.09 12.45 16.34
N PRO A 264 -12.30 11.74 15.51
CA PRO A 264 -10.90 11.49 15.77
C PRO A 264 -10.10 12.78 15.75
N ASP A 265 -9.07 12.84 16.59
CA ASP A 265 -8.07 13.91 16.55
C ASP A 265 -7.00 13.55 15.52
N VAL A 266 -7.17 14.03 14.29
CA VAL A 266 -6.19 13.87 13.21
C VAL A 266 -5.39 15.16 13.07
N VAL A 267 -4.09 15.06 13.34
CA VAL A 267 -3.15 16.17 13.20
C VAL A 267 -3.24 16.74 11.78
N LYS A 268 -3.37 18.05 11.67
CA LYS A 268 -3.42 18.71 10.37
C LYS A 268 -2.03 18.82 9.78
N ASN A 269 -1.95 18.69 8.46
CA ASN A 269 -0.73 18.97 7.72
C ASN A 269 -0.29 20.42 7.88
N THR A 270 1.03 20.65 7.85
CA THR A 270 1.62 21.98 7.95
C THR A 270 2.32 22.39 6.65
N GLY A 271 2.42 23.69 6.39
CA GLY A 271 3.07 24.21 5.18
C GLY A 271 2.27 23.97 3.89
N VAL A 272 2.96 23.96 2.75
CA VAL A 272 2.34 23.82 1.43
C VAL A 272 2.09 22.36 1.06
N PRO A 273 1.01 22.01 0.32
CA PRO A 273 0.66 20.61 0.02
C PRO A 273 1.76 19.77 -0.64
N ALA A 274 2.66 20.39 -1.41
CA ALA A 274 3.80 19.71 -2.03
C ALA A 274 4.80 19.11 -1.02
N THR A 275 4.72 19.48 0.26
CA THR A 275 5.60 18.96 1.32
C THR A 275 4.92 17.91 2.20
N TRP A 276 3.61 17.70 2.04
CA TRP A 276 2.85 16.80 2.91
C TRP A 276 3.20 15.32 2.73
N PRO A 277 3.55 14.82 1.52
CA PRO A 277 4.01 13.44 1.36
C PRO A 277 5.22 13.08 2.23
N TYR A 278 6.17 14.02 2.45
CA TYR A 278 7.28 13.79 3.39
C TYR A 278 6.79 13.65 4.84
N GLN A 279 5.86 14.50 5.28
CA GLN A 279 5.28 14.42 6.63
C GLN A 279 4.54 13.09 6.84
N TRP A 280 3.84 12.60 5.81
CA TRP A 280 3.14 11.32 5.87
C TRP A 280 4.11 10.13 5.90
N ALA A 281 5.19 10.18 5.12
CA ALA A 281 6.24 9.16 5.18
C ALA A 281 6.88 9.07 6.57
N ASP A 282 7.19 10.20 7.20
CA ASP A 282 7.73 10.23 8.56
C ASP A 282 6.73 9.68 9.60
N ASP A 283 5.44 10.04 9.51
CA ASP A 283 4.39 9.45 10.38
C ASP A 283 4.24 7.94 10.14
N ALA A 284 4.35 7.49 8.89
CA ALA A 284 4.30 6.09 8.54
C ALA A 284 5.47 5.32 9.16
N LEU A 285 6.69 5.86 9.16
CA LEU A 285 7.85 5.24 9.82
C LEU A 285 7.64 5.03 11.33
N VAL A 286 6.94 5.94 12.01
CA VAL A 286 6.52 5.74 13.41
C VAL A 286 5.61 4.52 13.53
N ALA A 287 4.65 4.37 12.61
CA ALA A 287 3.77 3.21 12.56
C ALA A 287 4.52 1.92 12.17
N SER A 288 5.51 1.99 11.27
CA SER A 288 6.33 0.85 10.88
C SER A 288 7.14 0.32 12.06
N LYS A 289 7.69 1.19 12.92
CA LYS A 289 8.35 0.78 14.18
C LYS A 289 7.41 -0.01 15.08
N ALA A 290 6.14 0.41 15.17
CA ALA A 290 5.14 -0.33 15.95
C ALA A 290 4.74 -1.67 15.30
N ALA A 291 4.75 -1.75 13.96
CA ALA A 291 4.48 -2.97 13.21
C ALA A 291 5.61 -4.01 13.33
N TYR A 292 6.86 -3.59 13.12
CA TYR A 292 8.04 -4.47 13.14
C TYR A 292 8.65 -4.68 14.53
N GLY A 293 8.42 -3.77 15.48
CA GLY A 293 8.99 -3.85 16.83
C GLY A 293 8.74 -5.16 17.59
N PRO A 294 7.51 -5.71 17.61
CA PRO A 294 7.21 -6.91 18.39
C PRO A 294 7.49 -8.24 17.67
N VAL A 295 7.87 -8.23 16.38
CA VAL A 295 7.99 -9.46 15.59
C VAL A 295 9.43 -10.01 15.64
N THR A 296 9.57 -11.33 15.51
CA THR A 296 10.87 -12.00 15.52
C THR A 296 11.12 -12.72 14.19
N VAL A 297 12.27 -12.45 13.58
CA VAL A 297 12.71 -13.13 12.37
C VAL A 297 13.18 -14.55 12.72
N GLY A 298 12.63 -15.53 12.02
CA GLY A 298 12.98 -16.93 12.18
C GLY A 298 13.91 -17.43 11.08
N LYS A 299 13.54 -18.55 10.45
CA LYS A 299 14.40 -19.30 9.56
C LYS A 299 14.42 -18.72 8.13
N LEU A 300 15.63 -18.53 7.60
CA LEU A 300 15.88 -18.27 6.18
C LEU A 300 15.59 -19.51 5.33
N THR A 301 14.79 -19.34 4.28
CA THR A 301 14.40 -20.40 3.35
C THR A 301 14.54 -19.91 1.90
N PRO A 302 15.35 -20.57 1.05
CA PRO A 302 15.40 -20.27 -0.36
C PRO A 302 14.10 -20.73 -1.05
N GLN A 303 13.63 -19.92 -1.99
CA GLN A 303 12.46 -20.15 -2.82
C GLN A 303 12.87 -20.04 -4.28
N VAL A 304 12.15 -20.72 -5.16
CA VAL A 304 12.37 -20.64 -6.61
C VAL A 304 11.15 -20.03 -7.27
N SER A 305 11.35 -18.92 -8.00
CA SER A 305 10.29 -18.24 -8.73
C SER A 305 9.79 -19.11 -9.89
N LYS A 306 8.63 -18.77 -10.47
CA LYS A 306 8.12 -19.44 -11.68
C LYS A 306 9.10 -19.35 -12.87
N LYS A 307 10.04 -18.40 -12.83
CA LYS A 307 11.08 -18.19 -13.84
C LYS A 307 12.39 -18.93 -13.53
N GLY A 308 12.44 -19.67 -12.41
CA GLY A 308 13.62 -20.42 -11.98
C GLY A 308 14.62 -19.60 -11.16
N GLU A 309 14.30 -18.35 -10.81
CA GLU A 309 15.19 -17.48 -10.03
C GLU A 309 15.08 -17.83 -8.55
N THR A 310 16.23 -17.93 -7.87
CA THR A 310 16.24 -18.13 -6.42
C THR A 310 16.04 -16.79 -5.72
N TYR A 311 15.11 -16.74 -4.77
CA TYR A 311 14.93 -15.63 -3.84
C TYR A 311 14.80 -16.17 -2.42
N TYR A 312 14.89 -15.30 -1.42
CA TYR A 312 14.95 -15.72 -0.03
C TYR A 312 13.76 -15.21 0.77
N THR A 313 13.27 -16.07 1.65
CA THR A 313 12.15 -15.76 2.57
C THR A 313 12.54 -16.10 3.99
N TRP A 314 11.97 -15.38 4.95
CA TRP A 314 12.17 -15.63 6.37
C TRP A 314 10.84 -15.99 7.00
N THR A 315 10.79 -17.01 7.86
CA THR A 315 9.62 -17.15 8.73
C THR A 315 9.57 -15.96 9.69
N LEU A 316 8.36 -15.51 10.03
CA LEU A 316 8.15 -14.38 10.93
C LEU A 316 7.22 -14.79 12.05
N GLU A 317 7.68 -14.64 13.29
CA GLU A 317 6.91 -14.90 14.49
C GLU A 317 6.34 -13.60 15.06
N VAL A 318 5.10 -13.66 15.53
CA VAL A 318 4.39 -12.55 16.16
C VAL A 318 3.92 -12.96 17.56
N PRO A 319 3.84 -12.02 18.53
CA PRO A 319 3.32 -12.36 19.85
C PRO A 319 1.84 -12.71 19.78
N ASN A 320 1.35 -13.46 20.77
CA ASN A 320 -0.04 -13.95 20.79
C ASN A 320 -1.08 -12.80 20.77
N ASP A 321 -0.74 -11.63 21.31
CA ASP A 321 -1.65 -10.48 21.32
C ASP A 321 -1.59 -9.64 20.04
N TYR A 322 -0.63 -9.89 19.14
CA TYR A 322 -0.34 -9.07 17.94
C TYR A 322 -1.57 -8.66 17.10
N PRO A 323 -2.60 -9.51 16.87
CA PRO A 323 -3.81 -9.11 16.16
C PRO A 323 -4.52 -7.87 16.72
N VAL A 324 -4.40 -7.62 18.03
CA VAL A 324 -5.09 -6.54 18.73
C VAL A 324 -4.40 -5.17 18.54
N PRO A 325 -3.11 -4.97 18.84
CA PRO A 325 -2.44 -3.70 18.56
C PRO A 325 -2.30 -3.46 17.06
N SER A 326 -2.05 -4.48 16.23
CA SER A 326 -1.91 -4.30 14.77
C SER A 326 -3.20 -3.76 14.14
N SER A 327 -4.37 -4.34 14.47
CA SER A 327 -5.66 -3.86 13.96
C SER A 327 -6.07 -2.50 14.54
N ALA A 328 -5.64 -2.15 15.76
CA ALA A 328 -5.87 -0.82 16.33
C ALA A 328 -5.02 0.25 15.62
N LEU A 329 -3.78 -0.09 15.27
CA LEU A 329 -2.90 0.77 14.48
C LEU A 329 -3.42 0.92 13.05
N ALA A 330 -3.83 -0.17 12.40
CA ALA A 330 -4.42 -0.15 11.06
C ALA A 330 -5.66 0.76 11.00
N ARG A 331 -6.56 0.64 11.99
CA ARG A 331 -7.70 1.55 12.12
C ARG A 331 -7.28 3.02 12.19
N THR A 332 -6.27 3.34 13.01
CA THR A 332 -5.78 4.70 13.18
C THR A 332 -5.23 5.24 11.86
N GLN A 333 -4.47 4.42 11.13
CA GLN A 333 -3.87 4.81 9.86
C GLN A 333 -4.90 4.95 8.72
N LEU A 334 -5.91 4.08 8.65
CA LEU A 334 -7.05 4.24 7.72
C LEU A 334 -7.80 5.55 7.95
N ILE A 335 -8.02 5.93 9.21
CA ILE A 335 -8.63 7.22 9.58
C ILE A 335 -7.73 8.37 9.14
N LYS A 336 -6.43 8.34 9.48
CA LYS A 336 -5.48 9.38 9.06
C LYS A 336 -5.47 9.54 7.54
N GLY A 337 -5.37 8.44 6.79
CA GLY A 337 -5.39 8.45 5.33
C GLY A 337 -6.65 9.14 4.77
N GLY A 338 -7.84 8.78 5.25
CA GLY A 338 -9.09 9.41 4.81
C GLY A 338 -9.17 10.91 5.12
N TYR A 339 -8.73 11.32 6.30
CA TYR A 339 -8.71 12.73 6.70
C TYR A 339 -7.64 13.53 5.93
N HIS A 340 -6.45 12.98 5.73
CA HIS A 340 -5.39 13.63 4.96
C HIS A 340 -5.74 13.72 3.47
N LEU A 341 -6.43 12.73 2.90
CA LEU A 341 -6.97 12.82 1.54
C LEU A 341 -7.96 13.97 1.41
N ALA A 342 -8.92 14.09 2.34
CA ALA A 342 -9.84 15.23 2.34
C ALA A 342 -9.10 16.57 2.49
N GLN A 343 -8.15 16.65 3.43
CA GLN A 343 -7.37 17.87 3.68
C GLN A 343 -6.55 18.30 2.45
N VAL A 344 -5.90 17.37 1.74
CA VAL A 344 -5.07 17.73 0.59
C VAL A 344 -5.92 18.22 -0.58
N LEU A 345 -7.06 17.57 -0.84
CA LEU A 345 -7.99 17.99 -1.88
C LEU A 345 -8.62 19.35 -1.55
N GLN A 346 -8.97 19.60 -0.28
CA GLN A 346 -9.43 20.92 0.19
C GLN A 346 -8.34 21.99 0.04
N ALA A 347 -7.08 21.68 0.39
CA ALA A 347 -5.99 22.64 0.29
C ALA A 347 -5.63 22.98 -1.17
N ILE A 348 -5.82 22.05 -2.10
CA ILE A 348 -5.63 22.28 -3.54
C ILE A 348 -6.75 23.16 -4.10
N TRP A 349 -7.99 22.99 -3.65
CA TRP A 349 -9.18 23.64 -4.18
C TRP A 349 -9.98 24.42 -3.13
N GLN A 350 -9.28 25.27 -2.36
CA GLN A 350 -9.92 26.16 -1.39
C GLN A 350 -11.00 27.03 -2.02
#